data_AF-A0A940R164-F1
#
_entry.id   AF-A0A940R164-F1
#
_cell.length_a   1.000
_cell.length_b   1.000
_cell.length_c   1.000
_cell.angle_alpha   90.00
_cell.angle_beta   90.00
_cell.angle_gamma   90.00
#
_symmetry.space_group_name_H-M   'P 1'
#
loop_
_entity.id
_entity.type
_entity.pdbx_description
1 polymer ?
#
loop_
_entity_poly.entity_id
_entity_poly.type
_entity_poly.pdbx_seq_one_letter_code
_entity_poly.pdbx_strand_id
1 'polypeptide(L)'
;MSSGKPMKVKVEYEDGSCLECEFSRVSQAGQKELAGLGLAPLPGGEAAGQEKFVLLEWKDGWKEVYAVPPDVSDVRKYYVIRRVEEVGRLFLDRGDGYPELIEVLRKPKEVERMTLL
;
A
#
# COMPACT_ATOMS: atom_id res chain seq x y z
N MET A 1 -13.35 9.23 -3.55
CA MET A 1 -13.49 10.57 -4.15
C MET A 1 -13.09 10.48 -5.62
N SER A 2 -13.79 11.20 -6.48
CA SER A 2 -13.79 11.08 -7.95
C SER A 2 -12.40 10.93 -8.57
N SER A 3 -12.15 9.80 -9.23
CA SER A 3 -10.97 9.49 -10.05
C SER A 3 -11.00 10.27 -11.38
N GLY A 4 -10.89 11.59 -11.31
CA GLY A 4 -10.83 12.45 -12.48
C GLY A 4 -9.43 12.42 -13.10
N LYS A 5 -9.32 12.02 -14.37
CA LYS A 5 -8.09 12.22 -15.15
C LYS A 5 -7.80 13.73 -15.20
N PRO A 6 -6.63 14.22 -14.75
CA PRO A 6 -6.31 15.64 -14.85
C PRO A 6 -6.16 16.02 -16.33
N MET A 7 -6.91 17.04 -16.75
CA MET A 7 -6.96 17.49 -18.14
C MET A 7 -6.04 18.70 -18.38
N LYS A 8 -5.79 19.54 -17.37
CA LYS A 8 -5.05 20.79 -17.48
C LYS A 8 -4.23 21.08 -16.24
N VAL A 9 -3.09 21.75 -16.44
CA VAL A 9 -2.25 22.33 -15.38
C VAL A 9 -2.25 23.84 -15.54
N LYS A 10 -2.56 24.54 -14.45
CA LYS A 10 -2.44 25.99 -14.33
C LYS A 10 -1.36 26.31 -13.31
N VAL A 11 -0.35 27.09 -13.72
CA VAL A 11 0.70 27.62 -12.85
C VAL A 11 0.42 29.10 -12.66
N GLU A 12 0.32 29.51 -11.40
CA GLU A 12 0.14 30.92 -11.01
C GLU A 12 1.40 31.37 -10.28
N TYR A 13 1.99 32.45 -10.77
CA TYR A 13 3.22 33.02 -10.23
C TYR A 13 2.89 34.16 -9.25
N GLU A 14 3.82 34.51 -8.38
CA GLU A 14 3.63 35.58 -7.37
C GLU A 14 3.43 36.97 -8.00
N ASP A 15 3.85 37.15 -9.26
CA ASP A 15 3.62 38.38 -10.04
C ASP A 15 2.21 38.46 -10.64
N GLY A 16 1.36 37.46 -10.37
CA GLY A 16 0.00 37.35 -10.89
C GLY A 16 -0.09 36.80 -12.31
N SER A 17 1.03 36.44 -12.93
CA SER A 17 1.01 35.78 -14.24
C SER A 17 0.51 34.34 -14.13
N CYS A 18 -0.15 33.87 -15.19
CA CYS A 18 -0.72 32.53 -15.26
C CYS A 18 -0.28 31.82 -16.54
N LEU A 19 0.18 30.59 -16.41
CA LEU A 19 0.45 29.69 -17.54
C LEU A 19 -0.46 28.47 -17.46
N GLU A 20 -1.15 28.19 -18.57
CA GLU A 20 -2.00 27.02 -18.71
C GLU A 20 -1.44 26.09 -19.78
N CYS A 21 -1.40 24.79 -19.48
CA CYS A 21 -1.08 23.77 -20.46
C CYS A 21 -1.90 22.50 -20.22
N GLU A 22 -2.01 21.67 -21.25
CA GLU A 22 -2.58 20.34 -21.10
C GLU A 22 -1.64 19.47 -20.27
N PHE A 23 -2.19 18.63 -19.37
CA PHE A 23 -1.39 17.74 -18.53
C PHE A 23 -0.49 16.80 -19.35
N SER A 24 -0.95 16.40 -20.54
CA SER A 24 -0.21 15.60 -21.52
C SER A 24 1.10 16.26 -22.00
N ARG A 25 1.21 17.60 -21.93
CA ARG A 25 2.37 18.36 -22.37
C ARG A 25 3.39 18.61 -21.26
N VAL A 26 3.06 18.27 -20.01
CA VAL A 26 4.00 18.29 -18.89
C VAL A 26 4.97 17.12 -19.06
N SER A 27 6.26 17.36 -18.80
CA SER A 27 7.28 16.31 -18.87
C SER A 27 6.97 15.15 -17.92
N GLN A 28 7.46 13.94 -18.23
CA GLN A 28 7.25 12.79 -17.33
C GLN A 28 7.80 13.03 -15.92
N ALA A 29 8.90 13.78 -15.80
CA ALA A 29 9.45 14.20 -14.51
C ALA A 29 8.46 15.09 -13.75
N GLY A 30 7.92 16.13 -14.40
CA GLY A 30 6.92 17.02 -13.79
C GLY A 30 5.62 16.31 -13.44
N GLN A 31 5.16 15.34 -14.24
CA GLN A 31 3.99 14.53 -13.89
C GLN A 31 4.22 13.68 -12.64
N LYS A 32 5.43 13.13 -12.45
CA LYS A 32 5.78 12.39 -11.22
C LYS A 32 5.86 13.29 -9.99
N GLU A 33 6.42 14.49 -10.14
CA GLU A 33 6.48 15.47 -9.05
C GLU A 33 5.08 15.91 -8.61
N LEU A 34 4.20 16.23 -9.57
CA LEU A 34 2.80 16.56 -9.31
C LEU A 34 2.05 15.38 -8.63
N ALA A 35 2.36 14.15 -9.00
CA ALA A 35 1.80 12.97 -8.36
C ALA A 35 2.31 12.76 -6.94
N GLY A 36 3.61 13.01 -6.68
CA GLY A 36 4.19 12.98 -5.34
C GLY A 36 3.58 14.02 -4.39
N LEU A 37 3.09 15.14 -4.94
CA LEU A 37 2.35 16.17 -4.20
C LEU A 37 0.84 15.88 -4.07
N GLY A 38 0.34 14.76 -4.61
CA GLY A 38 -1.07 14.40 -4.58
C GLY A 38 -1.96 15.24 -5.53
N LEU A 39 -1.35 16.03 -6.42
CA LEU A 39 -2.04 16.92 -7.36
C LEU A 39 -2.36 16.24 -8.71
N ALA A 40 -1.79 15.06 -8.95
CA ALA A 40 -2.01 14.27 -10.14
C ALA A 40 -1.97 12.77 -9.83
N PRO A 41 -2.63 11.91 -10.63
CA PRO A 41 -2.41 10.47 -10.59
C PRO A 41 -1.03 10.15 -11.18
N LEU A 42 -0.40 9.10 -10.67
CA LEU A 42 0.88 8.63 -11.19
C LEU A 42 0.78 8.25 -12.68
N PRO A 43 1.76 8.63 -13.51
CA PRO A 43 1.80 8.23 -14.91
C PRO A 43 1.97 6.70 -14.97
N GLY A 44 0.91 6.01 -15.41
CA GLY A 44 0.85 4.54 -15.40
C GLY A 44 -0.52 3.97 -14.98
N GLY A 45 -1.42 4.79 -14.44
CA GLY A 45 -2.76 4.32 -14.04
C GLY A 45 -2.78 3.48 -12.77
N GLU A 46 -1.62 3.12 -12.24
CA GLU A 46 -1.47 2.59 -10.90
C GLU A 46 -1.61 3.77 -9.94
N ALA A 47 -2.76 3.85 -9.27
CA ALA A 47 -2.86 4.62 -8.05
C ALA A 47 -1.64 4.29 -7.18
N ALA A 48 -0.99 5.32 -6.63
CA ALA A 48 0.12 5.14 -5.70
C ALA A 48 -0.31 4.13 -4.63
N GLY A 49 0.28 2.93 -4.69
CA GLY A 49 0.00 1.79 -3.80
C GLY A 49 -1.49 1.51 -3.61
N GLN A 50 -2.05 0.52 -4.31
CA GLN A 50 -3.18 -0.18 -3.71
C GLN A 50 -2.67 -0.74 -2.38
N GLU A 51 -3.10 -0.11 -1.28
CA GLU A 51 -2.84 -0.61 0.05
C GLU A 51 -3.37 -2.05 0.08
N LYS A 52 -2.45 -3.00 0.21
CA LYS A 52 -2.79 -4.40 0.39
C LYS A 52 -2.96 -4.65 1.86
N PHE A 53 -3.85 -5.57 2.19
CA PHE A 53 -4.07 -5.94 3.58
C PHE A 53 -4.01 -7.43 3.75
N VAL A 54 -3.63 -7.89 4.94
CA VAL A 54 -3.83 -9.27 5.35
C VAL A 54 -4.85 -9.29 6.47
N LEU A 55 -5.91 -10.08 6.26
CA LEU A 55 -6.91 -10.41 7.27
C LEU A 55 -6.52 -11.71 7.97
N LEU A 56 -6.31 -11.62 9.27
CA LEU A 56 -6.17 -12.77 10.17
C LEU A 56 -7.48 -13.01 10.89
N GLU A 57 -8.02 -14.21 10.76
CA GLU A 57 -9.18 -14.68 11.51
C GLU A 57 -8.72 -15.69 12.55
N TRP A 58 -9.08 -15.43 13.80
CA TRP A 58 -8.69 -16.22 14.96
C TRP A 58 -9.82 -17.18 15.33
N LYS A 59 -9.48 -18.33 15.92
CA LYS A 59 -10.47 -19.34 16.32
C LYS A 59 -11.48 -18.86 17.38
N ASP A 60 -11.18 -17.78 18.09
CA ASP A 60 -12.11 -17.12 19.01
C ASP A 60 -13.13 -16.21 18.29
N GLY A 61 -13.09 -16.16 16.95
CA GLY A 61 -13.96 -15.36 16.09
C GLY A 61 -13.46 -13.93 15.85
N TRP A 62 -12.35 -13.52 16.47
CA TRP A 62 -11.79 -12.19 16.26
C TRP A 62 -11.14 -12.07 14.88
N LYS A 63 -11.06 -10.83 14.36
CA LYS A 63 -10.38 -10.52 13.11
C LYS A 63 -9.40 -9.36 13.27
N GLU A 64 -8.20 -9.50 12.74
CA GLU A 64 -7.16 -8.46 12.69
C GLU A 64 -6.76 -8.17 11.26
N VAL A 65 -6.53 -6.89 10.98
CA VAL A 65 -6.14 -6.41 9.65
C VAL A 65 -4.77 -5.74 9.77
N TYR A 66 -3.85 -6.17 8.91
CA TYR A 66 -2.51 -5.58 8.80
C TYR A 66 -2.35 -4.98 7.41
N ALA A 67 -1.92 -3.73 7.33
CA ALA A 67 -1.45 -3.15 6.08
C ALA A 67 -0.13 -3.82 5.69
N VAL A 68 0.01 -4.19 4.41
CA VAL A 68 1.20 -4.86 3.88
C VAL A 68 1.73 -4.12 2.66
N PRO A 69 3.03 -4.27 2.35
CA PRO A 69 3.60 -3.67 1.15
C PRO A 69 2.83 -4.08 -0.12
N PRO A 70 2.68 -3.17 -1.10
CA PRO A 70 1.88 -3.42 -2.32
C PRO A 70 2.48 -4.51 -3.21
N ASP A 71 3.76 -4.81 -3.05
CA ASP A 71 4.51 -5.85 -3.75
C ASP A 71 4.42 -7.24 -3.09
N VAL A 72 3.65 -7.39 -2.00
CA VAL A 72 3.30 -8.70 -1.45
C VAL A 72 2.47 -9.50 -2.46
N SER A 73 2.96 -10.68 -2.83
CA SER A 73 2.34 -11.55 -3.82
C SER A 73 1.48 -12.65 -3.20
N ASP A 74 1.84 -13.14 -2.00
CA ASP A 74 1.13 -14.24 -1.36
C ASP A 74 1.33 -14.29 0.17
N VAL A 75 0.44 -14.99 0.86
CA VAL A 75 0.55 -15.32 2.29
C VAL A 75 1.08 -16.74 2.42
N ARG A 76 2.29 -16.90 2.95
CA ARG A 76 2.96 -18.19 2.97
C ARG A 76 2.59 -19.03 4.19
N LYS A 77 2.84 -18.49 5.39
CA LYS A 77 2.66 -19.26 6.64
C LYS A 77 2.61 -18.37 7.88
N TYR A 78 1.84 -18.81 8.86
CA TYR A 78 1.90 -18.32 10.23
C TYR A 78 2.47 -19.40 11.17
N TYR A 79 3.36 -19.02 12.07
CA TYR A 79 3.85 -19.91 13.12
C TYR A 79 4.08 -19.21 14.46
N VAL A 80 4.06 -19.99 15.53
CA VAL A 80 4.27 -19.53 16.90
C VAL A 80 5.47 -20.28 17.50
N ILE A 81 6.53 -19.55 17.86
CA ILE A 81 7.69 -20.15 18.54
C ILE A 81 7.42 -20.18 20.04
N ARG A 82 6.88 -21.30 20.54
CA ARG A 82 6.43 -21.44 21.95
C ARG A 82 7.55 -21.43 23.01
N ARG A 83 8.82 -21.56 22.63
CA ARG A 83 9.91 -21.84 23.58
C ARG A 83 10.48 -20.61 24.30
N VAL A 84 10.33 -19.39 23.76
CA VAL A 84 10.85 -18.16 24.39
C VAL A 84 10.01 -16.94 24.03
N GLU A 85 9.41 -16.93 22.84
CA GLU A 85 8.76 -15.74 22.30
C GLU A 85 7.24 -15.84 22.44
N GLU A 86 6.67 -14.90 23.20
CA GLU A 86 5.23 -14.70 23.21
C GLU A 86 4.72 -13.98 21.96
N VAL A 87 5.34 -14.25 20.79
CA VAL A 87 5.04 -13.61 19.51
C VAL A 87 4.61 -14.66 18.47
N GLY A 88 3.60 -14.35 17.66
CA GLY A 88 3.28 -15.09 16.43
C GLY A 88 3.95 -14.41 15.24
N ARG A 89 4.38 -15.18 14.23
CA ARG A 89 5.04 -14.61 13.04
C ARG A 89 4.31 -15.00 11.77
N LEU A 90 4.02 -14.01 10.96
CA LEU A 90 3.38 -14.14 9.66
C LEU A 90 4.41 -13.83 8.55
N PHE A 91 4.53 -14.76 7.61
CA PHE A 91 5.44 -14.68 6.48
C PHE A 91 4.65 -14.39 5.21
N LEU A 92 5.04 -13.32 4.50
CA LEU A 92 4.46 -12.92 3.24
C LEU A 92 5.54 -12.95 2.16
N ASP A 93 5.22 -13.49 0.99
CA ASP A 93 6.14 -13.49 -0.14
C ASP A 93 6.06 -12.13 -0.84
N ARG A 94 7.22 -11.58 -1.23
CA ARG A 94 7.34 -10.32 -1.97
C ARG A 94 7.98 -10.57 -3.33
N GLY A 95 7.70 -9.68 -4.28
CA GLY A 95 8.24 -9.76 -5.65
C GLY A 95 9.77 -9.64 -5.76
N ASP A 96 10.44 -9.08 -4.75
CA ASP A 96 11.90 -8.91 -4.71
C ASP A 96 12.64 -10.15 -4.17
N GLY A 97 11.91 -11.18 -3.74
CA GLY A 97 12.45 -12.42 -3.18
C GLY A 97 12.78 -12.37 -1.68
N TYR A 98 12.61 -11.23 -1.01
CA TYR A 98 12.79 -11.10 0.43
C TYR A 98 11.43 -11.11 1.12
N PRO A 99 11.12 -12.09 2.00
CA PRO A 99 9.81 -12.18 2.61
C PRO A 99 9.58 -11.04 3.61
N GLU A 100 8.34 -10.53 3.64
CA GLU A 100 7.89 -9.64 4.70
C GLU A 100 7.59 -10.45 5.96
N LEU A 101 7.98 -9.91 7.12
CA LEU A 101 7.74 -10.53 8.41
C LEU A 101 6.90 -9.61 9.29
N ILE A 102 5.72 -10.10 9.67
CA ILE A 102 4.85 -9.41 10.63
C ILE A 102 4.86 -10.16 11.96
N GLU A 103 5.18 -9.44 13.02
CA GLU A 103 5.11 -9.93 14.40
C GLU A 103 3.75 -9.60 15.02
N VAL A 104 3.08 -10.64 15.53
CA VAL A 104 1.73 -10.57 16.09
C VAL A 104 1.79 -10.83 17.59
N LEU A 105 1.47 -9.81 18.37
CA LEU A 105 1.48 -9.82 19.83
C LEU A 105 0.07 -10.02 20.38
N ARG A 106 -0.44 -11.27 20.28
CA ARG A 106 -1.79 -11.64 20.72
C ARG A 106 -1.83 -12.93 21.53
N LYS A 107 -2.84 -13.09 22.39
CA LYS A 107 -3.30 -14.37 22.95
C LYS A 107 -4.84 -14.50 22.84
N PRO A 108 -5.41 -15.68 22.54
CA PRO A 108 -4.73 -16.89 22.06
C PRO A 108 -4.21 -16.71 20.62
N LYS A 109 -3.19 -17.50 20.24
CA LYS A 109 -2.50 -17.38 18.94
C LYS A 109 -2.98 -18.38 17.90
N GLU A 110 -4.24 -18.79 18.01
CA GLU A 110 -4.79 -19.83 17.15
C GLU A 110 -5.47 -19.16 15.96
N VAL A 111 -4.68 -18.98 14.90
CA VAL A 111 -5.20 -18.50 13.61
C VAL A 111 -6.05 -19.62 12.99
N GLU A 112 -7.26 -19.26 12.58
CA GLU A 112 -8.18 -20.11 11.82
C GLU A 112 -7.99 -19.92 10.32
N ARG A 113 -7.90 -18.66 9.85
CA ARG A 113 -7.75 -18.33 8.43
C ARG A 113 -6.88 -17.09 8.22
N MET A 114 -6.19 -17.06 7.09
CA MET A 114 -5.40 -15.92 6.61
C MET A 114 -5.81 -15.61 5.18
N THR A 115 -6.09 -14.34 4.88
CA THR A 115 -6.51 -13.92 3.53
C THR A 115 -5.79 -12.63 3.14
N LEU A 116 -5.16 -12.61 1.97
CA LEU A 116 -4.66 -11.39 1.35
C LEU A 116 -5.83 -10.67 0.67
N LEU A 117 -5.99 -9.38 0.98
CA LEU A 117 -7.04 -8.48 0.49
C LEU A 117 -6.44 -7.41 -0.41
#